data_AF-A0AA96QRU0-F1
#
_entry.id   AF-A0AA96QRU0-F1
#
_cell.length_a   1.000
_cell.length_b   1.000
_cell.length_c   1.000
_cell.angle_alpha   90.00
_cell.angle_beta   90.00
_cell.angle_gamma   90.00
#
_symmetry.space_group_name_H-M   'P 1'
#
loop_
_entity.id
_entity.type
_entity.pdbx_description
1 polymer ?
#
loop_
_entity_poly.entity_id
_entity_poly.type
_entity_poly.pdbx_seq_one_letter_code
_entity_poly.pdbx_strand_id
1 'polypeptide(L)' 'MTDPNEIPLDTTEETDEDELGLDPLDEGVEASYGWSGADKFGTTSAEQREGEPLDARLAQEEPDVQPDEV' A
#
# COMPACT_ATOMS: atom_id res chain seq x y z
N MET A 1 36.22 -6.04 -28.11
CA MET A 1 37.48 -6.62 -27.63
C MET A 1 37.29 -6.70 -26.12
N THR A 2 36.84 -7.86 -25.64
CA THR A 2 36.48 -8.08 -24.22
C THR A 2 37.75 -8.02 -23.38
N ASP A 3 37.71 -7.30 -22.26
CA ASP A 3 38.86 -7.20 -21.36
C ASP A 3 39.03 -8.55 -20.65
N PRO A 4 40.21 -9.19 -20.68
CA PRO A 4 40.44 -10.46 -20.00
C PRO A 4 40.38 -10.37 -18.46
N ASN A 5 40.28 -9.16 -17.89
CA ASN A 5 40.09 -8.93 -16.45
C ASN A 5 38.64 -8.57 -16.09
N GLU A 6 37.73 -8.63 -17.04
CA GLU A 6 36.30 -8.47 -16.80
C GLU A 6 35.82 -9.70 -16.02
N ILE A 7 35.56 -9.52 -14.72
CA ILE A 7 34.87 -10.54 -13.93
C ILE A 7 33.51 -10.72 -14.63
N PRO A 8 33.15 -11.94 -15.09
CA PRO A 8 31.82 -12.15 -15.65
C PRO A 8 30.82 -11.62 -14.64
N LEU A 9 29.96 -10.69 -15.07
CA LEU A 9 29.00 -10.00 -14.22
C LEU A 9 28.40 -11.00 -13.23
N ASP A 10 28.48 -10.68 -11.92
CA ASP A 10 27.92 -11.56 -10.91
C ASP A 10 26.43 -11.77 -11.27
N THR A 11 25.92 -12.96 -11.02
CA THR A 11 24.51 -13.32 -11.25
C THR A 11 23.53 -12.31 -10.64
N THR A 12 23.96 -11.55 -9.64
CA THR A 12 23.19 -10.45 -9.05
C THR A 12 23.08 -9.24 -9.97
N GLU A 13 24.16 -8.82 -10.63
CA GLU A 13 24.19 -7.66 -11.54
C GLU A 13 23.36 -7.92 -12.80
N GLU A 14 23.33 -9.16 -13.32
CA GLU A 14 22.47 -9.48 -14.47
C GLU A 14 20.97 -9.42 -14.17
N THR A 15 20.59 -9.35 -12.89
CA THR A 15 19.19 -9.20 -12.46
C THR A 15 18.85 -7.79 -12.02
N ASP A 16 19.78 -6.85 -12.11
CA ASP A 16 19.50 -5.45 -11.76
C ASP A 16 18.57 -4.79 -12.80
N GLU A 17 17.79 -3.84 -12.30
CA GLU A 17 16.66 -3.23 -13.02
C GLU A 17 17.13 -2.48 -14.28
N ASP A 18 18.30 -1.84 -14.21
CA ASP A 18 18.92 -1.11 -15.32
C ASP A 18 19.40 -2.05 -16.45
N GLU A 19 19.95 -3.21 -16.11
CA GLU A 19 20.36 -4.24 -17.08
C GLU A 19 19.14 -4.98 -17.69
N LEU A 20 18.09 -5.21 -16.89
CA LEU A 20 16.83 -5.79 -17.37
C LEU A 20 15.99 -4.80 -18.20
N GLY A 21 16.41 -3.53 -18.28
CA GLY A 21 15.67 -2.47 -18.98
C GLY A 21 14.30 -2.19 -18.37
N LEU A 22 14.16 -2.47 -17.07
CA LEU A 22 12.96 -2.19 -16.28
C LEU A 22 13.22 -0.91 -15.49
N ASP A 23 12.44 0.13 -15.71
CA ASP A 23 12.39 1.25 -14.76
C ASP A 23 11.27 0.96 -13.76
N PRO A 24 11.56 0.69 -12.47
CA PRO A 24 10.52 0.49 -11.46
C PRO A 24 9.58 1.70 -11.31
N LEU A 25 9.95 2.87 -11.85
CA LEU A 25 9.12 4.07 -11.89
C LEU A 25 8.29 4.22 -13.19
N ASP A 26 8.55 3.44 -14.25
CA ASP A 26 7.79 3.51 -15.51
C ASP A 26 6.36 2.98 -15.34
N GLU A 27 6.20 1.92 -14.55
CA GLU A 27 4.89 1.38 -14.14
C GLU A 27 4.49 1.90 -12.76
N GLY A 28 4.74 3.19 -12.51
CA GLY A 28 4.22 3.86 -11.33
C GLY A 28 2.70 3.69 -11.25
N VAL A 29 2.19 3.28 -10.08
CA VAL A 29 0.74 3.29 -9.83
C VAL A 29 0.27 4.75 -9.83
N GLU A 30 -0.41 5.18 -10.89
CA GLU A 30 -1.10 6.46 -10.90
C GLU A 30 -2.27 6.39 -9.90
N ALA A 31 -2.09 7.01 -8.73
CA ALA A 31 -3.20 7.26 -7.83
C ALA A 31 -4.30 8.01 -8.58
N SER A 32 -5.56 7.67 -8.31
CA SER A 32 -6.67 8.34 -8.98
C SER A 32 -6.59 9.86 -8.72
N TYR A 33 -6.76 10.65 -9.78
CA TYR A 33 -6.71 12.13 -9.71
C TYR A 33 -7.84 12.76 -8.87
N GLY A 34 -8.68 11.97 -8.21
CA GLY A 34 -9.81 12.43 -7.42
C GLY A 34 -9.61 12.10 -5.95
N TRP A 35 -9.36 13.12 -5.13
CA TRP A 35 -9.63 12.99 -3.70
C TRP A 35 -11.16 12.88 -3.52
N SER A 36 -11.62 11.88 -2.79
CA SER A 36 -13.00 11.85 -2.30
C SER A 36 -13.03 12.46 -0.90
N GLY A 37 -13.97 13.38 -0.65
CA GLY A 37 -14.22 13.86 0.70
C GLY A 37 -14.67 12.71 1.61
N ALA A 38 -14.31 12.77 2.89
CA ALA A 38 -14.86 11.84 3.87
C ALA A 38 -16.34 12.18 4.10
N ASP A 39 -17.23 11.22 3.82
CA ASP A 39 -18.69 11.38 3.85
C ASP A 39 -19.40 10.41 4.81
N LYS A 40 -18.63 9.65 5.61
CA LYS A 40 -19.16 8.62 6.53
C LYS A 40 -19.77 9.20 7.81
N PHE A 41 -18.95 9.54 8.80
CA PHE A 41 -19.40 10.03 10.11
C PHE A 41 -18.49 11.18 10.59
N GLY A 42 -19.03 12.09 11.39
CA GLY A 42 -18.28 13.22 11.95
C GLY A 42 -18.13 14.41 10.98
N THR A 43 -18.96 14.44 9.94
CA THR A 43 -18.97 15.52 8.93
C THR A 43 -19.71 16.77 9.41
N THR A 44 -20.51 16.64 10.48
CA THR A 44 -21.24 17.75 11.10
C THR A 44 -20.79 18.02 12.54
N SER A 45 -20.96 19.25 13.02
CA SER A 45 -20.66 19.60 14.42
C SER A 45 -21.51 18.85 15.45
N ALA A 46 -22.67 18.33 15.04
CA ALA A 46 -23.53 17.52 15.91
C ALA A 46 -22.94 16.12 16.11
N GLU A 47 -22.60 15.44 15.00
CA GLU A 47 -21.97 14.12 15.00
C GLU A 47 -20.65 14.10 15.76
N GLN A 48 -19.81 15.13 15.59
CA GLN A 48 -18.55 15.23 16.34
C GLN A 48 -18.75 15.32 17.85
N ARG A 49 -19.87 15.94 18.28
CA ARG A 49 -20.21 16.11 19.69
C ARG A 49 -20.76 14.83 20.31
N GLU A 50 -21.54 14.09 19.52
CA GLU A 50 -22.17 12.84 19.93
C GLU A 50 -21.18 11.67 19.87
N GLY A 51 -20.28 11.68 18.89
CA GLY A 51 -19.34 10.60 18.62
C GLY A 51 -20.00 9.44 17.87
N GLU A 52 -19.18 8.65 17.17
CA GLU A 52 -19.67 7.45 16.49
C GLU A 52 -20.01 6.36 17.52
N PRO A 53 -21.15 5.65 17.39
CA PRO A 53 -21.48 4.57 18.31
C PRO A 53 -20.43 3.45 18.26
N LEU A 54 -20.08 2.92 19.43
CA LEU A 54 -19.04 1.92 19.58
C LEU A 54 -19.30 0.67 18.71
N ASP A 55 -20.54 0.21 18.64
CA ASP A 55 -20.92 -0.97 17.83
C ASP A 55 -20.65 -0.75 16.33
N ALA A 56 -20.86 0.47 15.83
CA ALA A 56 -20.56 0.80 14.43
C ALA A 56 -19.04 0.80 14.17
N ARG A 57 -18.24 1.25 15.14
CA ARG A 57 -16.78 1.16 15.04
C ARG A 57 -16.29 -0.28 15.06
N LEU A 58 -16.83 -1.10 15.96
CA LEU A 58 -16.47 -2.52 16.05
C LEU A 58 -16.84 -3.28 14.77
N ALA A 59 -17.97 -2.97 14.13
CA ALA A 59 -18.38 -3.60 12.89
C ALA A 59 -17.49 -3.27 11.67
N GLN A 60 -16.64 -2.23 11.77
CA GLN A 60 -15.67 -1.87 10.73
C GLN A 60 -14.33 -2.60 10.90
N GLU A 61 -14.08 -3.18 12.07
CA GLU A 61 -12.83 -3.86 12.39
C GLU A 61 -12.92 -5.35 12.03
N GLU A 62 -11.80 -5.91 11.56
CA GLU A 62 -11.63 -7.35 11.43
C GLU A 62 -10.94 -7.88 12.69
N PRO A 63 -11.50 -8.90 13.39
CA PRO A 63 -10.87 -9.45 14.57
C PRO A 63 -9.55 -10.17 14.25
N ASP A 64 -8.47 -9.82 14.95
CA ASP A 64 -7.17 -10.50 14.81
C ASP A 64 -7.21 -11.96 15.32
N VAL A 65 -8.15 -12.28 16.21
CA VAL A 65 -8.36 -13.62 16.77
C VAL A 65 -9.82 -14.00 16.66
N GLN A 66 -10.06 -15.27 16.37
CA GLN A 66 -11.43 -15.79 16.32
C GLN A 66 -12.03 -15.78 17.73
N PRO A 67 -13.29 -15.36 17.88
CA PRO A 67 -13.98 -15.46 19.16
C PRO A 67 -14.09 -16.92 19.59
N ASP A 68 -13.96 -17.18 20.90
CA ASP A 68 -14.18 -18.51 21.45
C ASP A 68 -15.61 -18.98 21.15
N GLU A 69 -15.77 -20.24 20.73
CA GLU A 69 -17.10 -20.86 20.64
C GLU A 69 -17.67 -21.06 22.05
N VAL A 70 -18.80 -20.41 22.35
CA VAL A 70 -19.52 -20.49 23.64
C VAL A 70 -20.68 -21.48 23.61
#